data_AF-A0A7L9BL58-F1
#
_entry.id   AF-A0A7L9BL58-F1
#
_cell.length_a   1.000
_cell.length_b   1.000
_cell.length_c   1.000
_cell.angle_alpha   90.00
_cell.angle_beta   90.00
_cell.angle_gamma   90.00
#
_symmetry.space_group_name_H-M   'P 1'
#
loop_
_entity.id
_entity.type
_entity.pdbx_description
1 polymer ?
#
loop_
_entity_poly.entity_id
_entity_poly.type
_entity_poly.pdbx_seq_one_letter_code
_entity_poly.pdbx_strand_id
1 'polypeptide(L)'
;MTEWFTPEQSNYFGGLAGAVGGTLCGLTGALMGYLAPKGKGKTLVMGLVWFWLVVGVGLLIAGSVAAAYAQPGHVVRPFVLIGAILSVVMGPMIPVMIHRYRQAEARKLHATEFRRSG
;
A
#
# COMPACT_ATOMS: atom_id res chain seq x y z
N MET A 1 -7.47 -20.79 -26.20
CA MET A 1 -6.50 -19.84 -25.61
C MET A 1 -5.73 -20.59 -24.54
N THR A 2 -4.41 -20.42 -24.49
CA THR A 2 -3.61 -20.92 -23.37
C THR A 2 -3.89 -20.05 -22.16
N GLU A 3 -4.27 -20.67 -21.04
CA GLU A 3 -4.35 -19.99 -19.76
C GLU A 3 -2.97 -19.50 -19.35
N TRP A 4 -2.88 -18.31 -18.75
CA TRP A 4 -1.59 -17.75 -18.36
C TRP A 4 -0.89 -18.57 -17.27
N PHE A 5 -1.68 -19.13 -16.37
CA PHE A 5 -1.21 -20.01 -15.30
C PHE A 5 -2.35 -20.93 -14.84
N THR A 6 -1.98 -22.07 -14.28
CA THR A 6 -2.93 -23.10 -13.85
C THR A 6 -3.67 -22.71 -12.56
N PRO A 7 -4.79 -23.37 -12.23
CA PRO A 7 -5.48 -23.16 -10.96
C PRO A 7 -4.60 -23.39 -9.72
N GLU A 8 -3.65 -24.32 -9.78
CA GLU A 8 -2.71 -24.58 -8.69
C GLU A 8 -1.76 -23.40 -8.49
N GLN A 9 -1.22 -22.84 -9.59
CA GLN A 9 -0.39 -21.65 -9.57
C GLN A 9 -1.15 -20.42 -9.04
N SER A 10 -2.45 -20.31 -9.37
CA SER A 10 -3.33 -19.28 -8.78
C SER A 10 -3.40 -19.38 -7.25
N ASN A 11 -3.47 -20.60 -6.71
CA ASN A 11 -3.54 -20.81 -5.26
C ASN A 11 -2.22 -20.43 -4.58
N TYR A 12 -1.08 -20.81 -5.15
CA TYR A 12 0.23 -20.39 -4.65
C TYR A 12 0.39 -18.87 -4.72
N PHE A 13 -0.04 -18.24 -5.81
CA PHE A 13 0.02 -16.79 -5.95
C PHE A 13 -0.83 -16.09 -4.88
N GLY A 14 -2.08 -16.52 -4.69
CA GLY A 14 -2.95 -15.98 -3.65
C GLY A 14 -2.39 -16.19 -2.23
N GLY A 15 -1.86 -17.40 -1.95
CA GLY A 15 -1.27 -17.75 -0.66
C GLY A 15 0.00 -16.96 -0.35
N LEU A 16 0.96 -16.91 -1.28
CA LEU A 16 2.22 -16.20 -1.11
C LEU A 16 2.01 -14.68 -1.10
N ALA A 17 1.22 -14.15 -2.03
CA ALA A 17 0.93 -12.72 -2.05
C ALA A 17 0.16 -12.29 -0.79
N GLY A 18 -0.77 -13.12 -0.32
CA GLY A 18 -1.48 -12.88 0.94
C GLY A 18 -0.56 -12.92 2.16
N ALA A 19 0.27 -13.96 2.30
CA ALA A 19 1.16 -14.13 3.44
C ALA A 19 2.28 -13.07 3.45
N VAL A 20 3.02 -12.95 2.36
CA VAL A 20 4.17 -12.04 2.25
C VAL A 20 3.67 -10.60 2.14
N GLY A 21 2.75 -10.32 1.23
CA GLY A 21 2.20 -8.98 1.03
C GLY A 21 1.46 -8.48 2.26
N GLY A 22 0.64 -9.34 2.89
CA GLY A 22 -0.06 -9.02 4.14
C GLY A 22 0.90 -8.71 5.30
N THR A 23 1.94 -9.53 5.48
CA THR A 23 2.93 -9.31 6.54
C THR A 23 3.71 -8.01 6.32
N LEU A 24 4.19 -7.76 5.09
CA LEU A 24 4.93 -6.54 4.78
C LEU A 24 4.04 -5.29 4.85
N CYS A 25 2.77 -5.37 4.42
CA CYS A 25 1.80 -4.30 4.60
C CYS A 25 1.53 -4.03 6.09
N GLY A 26 1.37 -5.07 6.91
CA GLY A 26 1.19 -4.95 8.36
C GLY A 26 2.39 -4.28 9.04
N LEU A 27 3.61 -4.69 8.69
CA LEU A 27 4.85 -4.07 9.17
C LEU A 27 4.96 -2.60 8.73
N THR A 28 4.61 -2.31 7.48
CA THR A 28 4.54 -0.93 6.97
C THR A 28 3.53 -0.12 7.79
N GLY A 29 2.36 -0.69 8.07
CA GLY A 29 1.32 -0.11 8.93
C GLY A 29 1.82 0.23 10.34
N ALA A 30 2.54 -0.70 10.96
CA ALA A 30 3.12 -0.49 12.28
C ALA A 30 4.20 0.62 12.27
N LEU A 31 5.08 0.61 11.26
CA LEU A 31 6.09 1.66 11.06
C LEU A 31 5.43 3.03 10.88
N MET A 32 4.35 3.10 10.10
CA MET A 32 3.56 4.31 9.90
C MET A 32 2.98 4.83 11.20
N GLY A 33 2.33 3.97 11.98
CA GLY A 33 1.74 4.33 13.28
C GLY A 33 2.78 4.83 14.29
N TYR A 34 4.00 4.29 14.23
CA TYR A 34 5.07 4.66 15.16
C TYR A 34 5.85 5.93 14.75
N LEU A 35 6.19 6.06 13.46
CA LEU A 35 7.07 7.13 12.97
C LEU A 35 6.31 8.42 12.63
N ALA A 36 5.07 8.32 12.16
CA ALA A 36 4.29 9.49 11.74
C ALA A 36 4.02 10.49 12.89
N PRO A 37 3.63 10.07 14.11
CA PRO A 37 3.42 10.99 15.23
C PRO A 37 4.71 11.73 15.64
N LYS A 38 5.86 11.08 15.45
CA LYS A 38 7.19 11.65 15.74
C LYS A 38 7.71 12.57 14.63
N GLY A 39 7.02 12.63 13.49
CA GLY A 39 7.46 13.38 12.31
C GLY A 39 8.83 12.93 11.80
N LYS A 40 9.13 11.62 11.89
CA LYS A 40 10.38 11.00 11.42
C LYS A 40 10.12 10.10 10.22
N GLY A 41 11.14 9.89 9.39
CA GLY A 41 11.10 8.90 8.31
C GLY A 41 10.06 9.15 7.20
N LYS A 42 9.63 10.41 7.01
CA LYS A 42 8.58 10.80 6.03
C LYS A 42 8.82 10.21 4.65
N THR A 43 10.03 10.33 4.12
CA THR A 43 10.38 9.81 2.78
C THR A 43 10.23 8.30 2.69
N LEU A 44 10.73 7.55 3.69
CA LEU A 44 10.65 6.09 3.70
C LEU A 44 9.20 5.62 3.83
N VAL A 45 8.47 6.21 4.75
CA VAL A 45 7.07 5.86 5.02
C VAL A 45 6.18 6.18 3.82
N MET A 46 6.26 7.40 3.28
CA MET A 46 5.49 7.79 2.08
C MET A 46 5.92 6.97 0.86
N GLY A 47 7.21 6.65 0.73
CA GLY A 47 7.74 5.79 -0.32
C GLY A 47 7.13 4.39 -0.27
N LEU A 48 6.99 3.79 0.92
CA LEU A 48 6.34 2.50 1.08
C LEU A 48 4.85 2.55 0.74
N VAL A 49 4.12 3.59 1.16
CA VAL A 49 2.69 3.75 0.79
C VAL A 49 2.53 3.84 -0.73
N TRP A 50 3.37 4.65 -1.39
CA TRP A 50 3.35 4.78 -2.85
C TRP A 50 3.75 3.48 -3.55
N PHE A 51 4.77 2.78 -3.05
CA PHE A 51 5.18 1.48 -3.57
C PHE A 51 4.01 0.49 -3.58
N TRP A 52 3.34 0.32 -2.44
CA TRP A 52 2.19 -0.58 -2.34
C TRP A 52 1.02 -0.15 -3.21
N LEU A 53 0.78 1.16 -3.33
CA LEU A 53 -0.26 1.69 -4.21
C LEU A 53 0.03 1.39 -5.68
N VAL A 54 1.27 1.62 -6.14
CA VAL A 54 1.68 1.33 -7.53
C VAL A 54 1.57 -0.15 -7.83
N VAL A 55 2.00 -1.02 -6.89
CA VAL A 55 1.82 -2.47 -7.02
C VAL A 55 0.35 -2.83 -7.13
N GLY A 56 -0.51 -2.26 -6.27
CA GLY A 56 -1.96 -2.50 -6.30
C GLY A 56 -2.62 -2.09 -7.61
N VAL A 57 -2.31 -0.88 -8.09
CA VAL A 57 -2.82 -0.37 -9.37
C VAL A 57 -2.31 -1.21 -10.54
N GLY A 58 -1.04 -1.61 -10.52
CA GLY A 58 -0.46 -2.49 -11.55
C GLY A 58 -1.17 -3.84 -11.63
N LEU A 59 -1.50 -4.44 -10.48
CA LEU A 59 -2.27 -5.69 -10.43
C LEU A 59 -3.71 -5.50 -10.93
N LEU A 60 -4.36 -4.38 -10.63
CA LEU A 60 -5.70 -4.06 -11.18
C LEU A 60 -5.67 -3.92 -12.71
N ILE A 61 -4.64 -3.28 -13.25
CA ILE A 61 -4.45 -3.17 -14.70
C ILE A 61 -4.24 -4.57 -15.29
N ALA A 62 -3.36 -5.39 -14.70
CA ALA A 62 -3.13 -6.76 -15.16
C ALA A 62 -4.40 -7.62 -15.13
N GLY A 63 -5.21 -7.50 -14.06
CA GLY A 63 -6.50 -8.18 -13.96
C GLY A 63 -7.52 -7.71 -15.01
N SER A 64 -7.55 -6.41 -15.30
CA SER A 64 -8.41 -5.83 -16.34
C SER A 64 -8.02 -6.31 -17.74
N VAL A 65 -6.71 -6.37 -18.01
CA VAL A 65 -6.16 -6.92 -19.25
C VAL A 65 -6.51 -8.41 -19.37
N ALA A 66 -6.32 -9.20 -18.31
CA ALA A 66 -6.69 -10.62 -18.30
C ALA A 66 -8.18 -10.83 -18.58
N ALA A 67 -9.05 -10.00 -17.99
CA ALA A 67 -10.49 -10.03 -18.26
C ALA A 67 -10.81 -9.69 -19.72
N ALA A 68 -10.13 -8.71 -20.32
CA ALA A 68 -10.29 -8.35 -21.73
C ALA A 68 -9.87 -9.48 -22.69
N TYR A 69 -8.89 -10.29 -22.29
CA TYR A 69 -8.49 -11.50 -23.02
C TYR A 69 -9.37 -12.73 -22.72
N ALA A 70 -10.51 -12.56 -22.02
CA ALA A 70 -11.38 -13.65 -21.61
C ALA A 70 -10.63 -14.80 -20.90
N GLN A 71 -9.60 -14.43 -20.10
CA GLN A 71 -8.87 -15.39 -19.29
C GLN A 71 -9.81 -16.01 -18.24
N PRO A 72 -9.57 -17.28 -17.86
CA PRO A 72 -10.39 -17.96 -16.87
C PRO A 72 -10.32 -17.25 -15.51
N GLY A 73 -11.37 -17.42 -14.71
CA GLY A 73 -11.54 -16.69 -13.45
C GLY A 73 -10.40 -16.90 -12.43
N HIS A 74 -9.68 -18.02 -12.51
CA HIS A 74 -8.51 -18.26 -11.65
C HIS A 74 -7.32 -17.35 -12.01
N VAL A 75 -7.24 -16.84 -13.24
CA VAL A 75 -6.23 -15.84 -13.63
C VAL A 75 -6.66 -14.43 -13.20
N VAL A 76 -7.92 -14.09 -13.43
CA VAL A 76 -8.43 -12.72 -13.21
C VAL A 76 -8.58 -12.41 -11.71
N ARG A 77 -9.14 -13.34 -10.93
CA ARG A 77 -9.51 -13.08 -9.53
C ARG A 77 -8.33 -12.68 -8.63
N PRO A 78 -7.16 -13.35 -8.65
CA PRO A 78 -6.06 -12.97 -7.78
C PRO A 78 -5.55 -11.55 -8.05
N PHE A 79 -5.41 -11.19 -9.33
CA PHE A 79 -4.95 -9.85 -9.72
C PHE A 79 -5.93 -8.76 -9.28
N VAL A 80 -7.22 -8.95 -9.55
CA VAL A 80 -8.25 -7.98 -9.18
C VAL A 80 -8.38 -7.88 -7.67
N LEU A 81 -8.40 -9.00 -6.95
CA LEU A 81 -8.59 -9.02 -5.49
C LEU A 81 -7.41 -8.36 -4.77
N ILE A 82 -6.17 -8.77 -5.06
CA ILE A 82 -4.98 -8.23 -4.40
C ILE A 82 -4.79 -6.77 -4.80
N GLY A 83 -4.97 -6.46 -6.08
CA GLY A 83 -4.88 -5.10 -6.58
C GLY A 83 -5.89 -4.17 -5.91
N ALA A 84 -7.14 -4.60 -5.81
CA ALA A 84 -8.21 -3.82 -5.16
C ALA A 84 -7.89 -3.58 -3.68
N ILE A 85 -7.49 -4.63 -2.93
CA ILE A 85 -7.16 -4.49 -1.52
C ILE A 85 -6.02 -3.49 -1.33
N LEU A 86 -4.92 -3.63 -2.08
CA LEU A 86 -3.76 -2.73 -1.95
C LEU A 86 -4.14 -1.28 -2.29
N SER A 87 -4.85 -1.06 -3.40
CA SER A 87 -5.23 0.29 -3.81
C SER A 87 -6.22 0.95 -2.85
N VAL A 88 -7.22 0.21 -2.38
CA VAL A 88 -8.25 0.71 -1.46
C VAL A 88 -7.69 0.96 -0.06
N VAL A 89 -6.74 0.14 0.40
CA VAL A 89 -6.09 0.35 1.69
C VAL A 89 -5.09 1.51 1.62
N MET A 90 -4.22 1.55 0.61
CA MET A 90 -3.14 2.52 0.54
C MET A 90 -3.56 3.90 0.02
N GLY A 91 -4.54 3.96 -0.88
CA GLY A 91 -5.01 5.22 -1.47
C GLY A 91 -5.46 6.24 -0.41
N PRO A 92 -6.40 5.89 0.48
CA PRO A 92 -6.84 6.77 1.57
C PRO A 92 -5.76 7.03 2.62
N MET A 93 -4.75 6.17 2.76
CA MET A 93 -3.64 6.41 3.70
C MET A 93 -2.77 7.61 3.28
N ILE A 94 -2.63 7.90 1.99
CA ILE A 94 -1.81 9.04 1.51
C ILE A 94 -2.22 10.36 2.16
N PRO A 95 -3.48 10.85 2.04
CA PRO A 95 -3.88 12.11 2.66
C PRO A 95 -3.79 12.06 4.19
N VAL A 96 -4.10 10.92 4.82
CA VAL A 96 -3.97 10.74 6.27
C VAL A 96 -2.52 10.94 6.71
N MET A 97 -1.57 10.31 6.02
CA MET A 97 -0.15 10.39 6.35
C MET A 97 0.41 11.79 6.12
N ILE A 98 0.05 12.44 5.02
CA ILE A 98 0.40 13.85 4.77
C ILE A 98 -0.08 14.72 5.94
N HIS A 99 -1.34 14.55 6.37
CA HIS A 99 -1.89 15.30 7.48
C HIS A 99 -1.14 15.04 8.79
N ARG A 100 -0.82 13.78 9.11
CA ARG A 100 -0.08 13.42 10.34
C ARG A 100 1.34 14.00 10.36
N TYR A 101 2.04 13.98 9.23
CA TYR A 101 3.36 14.60 9.13
C TYR A 101 3.29 16.13 9.29
N ARG A 102 2.30 16.78 8.67
CA ARG A 102 2.09 18.23 8.84
C ARG A 102 1.81 18.62 10.29
N GLN A 103 0.99 17.85 11.01
CA GLN A 103 0.76 18.07 12.44
C GLN A 103 2.04 17.91 13.27
N ALA A 104 2.88 16.91 12.94
CA ALA A 104 4.15 16.70 13.65
C ALA A 104 5.15 17.82 13.39
N GLU A 105 5.20 18.36 12.18
CA GLU A 105 6.01 19.54 11.83
C GLU A 105 5.49 20.79 12.57
N ALA A 106 4.18 21.03 12.60
CA ALA A 106 3.59 22.17 13.33
C ALA A 106 3.91 22.16 14.83
N ARG A 107 3.86 20.98 15.49
CA ARG A 107 4.24 20.84 16.90
C ARG A 107 5.70 21.25 17.18
N LYS A 108 6.62 20.99 16.25
CA LYS A 108 8.04 21.38 16.38
C LYS A 108 8.22 22.89 16.27
N LEU A 109 7.48 23.54 15.37
CA LEU A 109 7.51 24.99 15.19
C LEU A 109 7.02 25.70 16.45
N HIS A 110 5.85 25.33 16.97
CA HIS A 110 5.30 25.92 18.20
C HIS A 110 6.25 25.75 19.39
N ALA A 111 6.88 24.58 19.56
CA ALA A 111 7.86 24.36 20.62
C ALA A 111 9.11 25.25 20.47
N THR A 112 9.51 25.57 19.25
CA THR A 112 10.65 26.45 18.97
C THR A 112 10.29 27.92 19.22
N GLU A 113 9.06 28.34 18.89
CA GLU A 113 8.54 29.67 19.18
C GLU A 113 8.47 29.92 20.69
N PHE A 114 7.90 28.99 21.46
CA PHE A 114 7.85 29.07 22.92
C PHE A 114 9.23 29.21 23.57
N ARG A 115 10.25 28.54 23.02
CA ARG A 115 11.64 28.64 23.52
C ARG A 115 12.31 29.97 23.19
N ARG A 116 11.85 30.68 22.15
CA ARG A 116 12.40 31.98 21.75
C ARG A 116 11.73 33.15 22.47
N SER A 117 10.53 32.96 23.01
CA SER A 117 9.74 33.99 23.67
C SER A 117 9.86 34.03 25.20
N GLY A 118 10.57 33.08 25.81
CA GLY A 118 10.85 33.05 27.26
C GLY A 118 12.33 33.26 27.53
#